data_AF-A0A9W6ZND5-F1
#
_entry.id   AF-A0A9W6ZND5-F1
#
_cell.length_a   1.000
_cell.length_b   1.000
_cell.length_c   1.000
_cell.angle_alpha   90.00
_cell.angle_beta   90.00
_cell.angle_gamma   90.00
#
_symmetry.space_group_name_H-M   'P 1'
#
loop_
_entity.id
_entity.type
_entity.pdbx_description
1 polymer ?
#
loop_
_entity_poly.entity_id
_entity_poly.type
_entity_poly.pdbx_seq_one_letter_code
_entity_poly.pdbx_strand_id
1 'polypeptide(L)'
;MSFKASDGTVFTDRQKWRLYEFELSYTFKNISVATPPKAQGTTEVPPEHTKLPLTTDGQPFDIADCTNATLLVLDNTDQVQIDNVIGSRIFIAASSESVFVRDCKDCTFVIACKQLRTRDCTNCTFYLYSKTEPIIETSSGMRFGPFNGAFKGHKEAMLRANLIPEHNLWFA
;
A
#
# COMPACT_ATOMS: atom_id res chain seq x y z
N MET A 1 -25.74 11.86 -21.99
CA MET A 1 -24.37 12.33 -21.68
C MET A 1 -23.49 11.11 -21.51
N SER A 2 -22.31 11.08 -22.12
CA SER A 2 -21.31 10.03 -21.90
C SER A 2 -20.29 10.50 -20.86
N PHE A 3 -19.79 9.56 -20.06
CA PHE A 3 -18.75 9.78 -19.05
C PHE A 3 -17.51 8.99 -19.48
N LYS A 4 -16.33 9.60 -19.42
CA LYS A 4 -15.07 8.96 -19.81
C LYS A 4 -14.19 8.82 -18.56
N ALA A 5 -13.75 7.60 -18.27
CA ALA A 5 -12.81 7.31 -17.19
C ALA A 5 -11.39 7.74 -17.55
N SER A 6 -10.50 7.78 -16.56
CA SER A 6 -9.10 8.23 -16.72
C SER A 6 -8.27 7.33 -17.64
N ASP A 7 -8.63 6.05 -17.78
CA ASP A 7 -8.06 5.11 -18.76
C ASP A 7 -8.65 5.26 -20.18
N GLY A 8 -9.69 6.07 -20.32
CA GLY A 8 -10.40 6.32 -21.57
C GLY A 8 -11.65 5.47 -21.80
N THR A 9 -11.99 4.55 -20.89
CA THR A 9 -13.22 3.75 -20.96
C THR A 9 -14.45 4.65 -20.90
N VAL A 10 -15.43 4.42 -21.79
CA VAL A 10 -16.63 5.27 -21.91
C VAL A 10 -17.85 4.57 -21.34
N PHE A 11 -18.58 5.28 -20.51
CA PHE A 11 -19.80 4.83 -19.84
C PHE A 11 -20.98 5.74 -20.20
N THR A 12 -22.16 5.14 -20.27
CA THR A 12 -23.44 5.86 -20.40
C THR A 12 -24.10 6.12 -19.04
N ASP A 13 -23.76 5.31 -18.05
CA ASP A 13 -24.26 5.39 -16.68
C ASP A 13 -23.23 6.06 -15.75
N ARG A 14 -23.67 7.10 -15.03
CA ARG A 14 -22.81 7.89 -14.13
C ARG A 14 -22.35 7.11 -12.89
N GLN A 15 -23.20 6.24 -12.35
CA GLN A 15 -22.87 5.45 -11.16
C GLN A 15 -21.83 4.39 -11.52
N LYS A 16 -22.00 3.69 -12.65
CA LYS A 16 -21.01 2.72 -13.14
C LYS A 16 -19.67 3.37 -13.41
N TRP A 17 -19.67 4.54 -14.06
CA TRP A 17 -18.44 5.31 -14.26
C TRP A 17 -17.74 5.67 -12.96
N ARG A 18 -18.47 6.16 -11.94
CA ARG A 18 -17.88 6.53 -10.64
C ARG A 18 -17.25 5.35 -9.92
N LEU A 19 -17.93 4.21 -9.91
CA LEU A 19 -17.41 2.99 -9.28
C LEU A 19 -16.15 2.50 -10.00
N TYR A 20 -16.17 2.53 -11.34
CA TYR A 20 -15.02 2.15 -12.16
C TYR A 20 -13.83 3.09 -11.96
N GLU A 21 -14.05 4.41 -11.99
CA GLU A 21 -13.01 5.40 -11.76
C GLU A 21 -12.39 5.28 -10.37
N PHE A 22 -13.23 4.99 -9.36
CA PHE A 22 -12.76 4.75 -8.00
C PHE A 22 -11.89 3.50 -7.94
N GLU A 23 -12.34 2.38 -8.51
CA GLU A 23 -11.59 1.13 -8.56
C GLU A 23 -10.24 1.30 -9.27
N LEU A 24 -10.24 2.01 -10.39
CA LEU A 24 -9.04 2.31 -11.16
C LEU A 24 -8.05 3.21 -10.39
N SER A 25 -8.57 4.20 -9.65
CA SER A 25 -7.75 5.25 -9.01
C SER A 25 -7.26 4.90 -7.61
N TYR A 26 -8.04 4.15 -6.84
CA TYR A 26 -7.81 3.93 -5.41
C TYR A 26 -7.65 2.48 -5.02
N THR A 27 -7.38 1.61 -6.00
CA THR A 27 -7.11 0.20 -5.70
C THR A 27 -5.95 -0.38 -6.49
N PHE A 28 -5.36 -1.42 -5.92
CA PHE A 28 -4.54 -2.40 -6.61
C PHE A 28 -5.16 -3.77 -6.38
N LYS A 29 -5.90 -4.28 -7.37
CA LYS A 29 -6.60 -5.56 -7.26
C LYS A 29 -6.24 -6.52 -8.38
N ASN A 30 -6.20 -7.81 -8.08
CA ASN A 30 -6.03 -8.89 -9.06
C ASN A 30 -4.72 -8.80 -9.87
N ILE A 31 -3.63 -8.38 -9.23
CA ILE A 31 -2.32 -8.23 -9.86
C ILE A 31 -1.48 -9.46 -9.56
N SER A 32 -1.22 -10.27 -10.58
CA SER A 32 -0.37 -11.46 -10.45
C SER A 32 0.76 -11.45 -11.47
N VAL A 33 2.00 -11.51 -11.00
CA VAL A 33 3.18 -11.58 -11.86
C VAL A 33 3.71 -13.01 -11.87
N ALA A 34 3.81 -13.60 -13.08
CA ALA A 34 4.17 -15.02 -13.26
C ALA A 34 5.59 -15.37 -12.78
N THR A 35 6.49 -14.39 -12.73
CA THR A 35 7.86 -14.58 -12.25
C THR A 35 8.05 -13.72 -11.00
N PRO A 36 8.47 -14.29 -9.85
CA PRO A 36 8.85 -13.51 -8.69
C PRO A 36 9.95 -12.51 -9.06
N PRO A 37 9.92 -11.27 -8.57
CA PRO A 37 11.07 -10.37 -8.60
C PRO A 37 12.31 -11.11 -8.09
N LYS A 38 13.25 -11.49 -8.96
CA LYS A 38 14.47 -12.17 -8.53
C LYS A 38 15.24 -11.24 -7.60
N ALA A 39 15.63 -11.76 -6.43
CA ALA A 39 16.55 -11.09 -5.54
C ALA A 39 17.94 -11.01 -6.20
N GLN A 40 18.48 -9.79 -6.28
CA GLN A 40 19.83 -9.40 -6.71
C GLN A 40 20.43 -10.09 -7.97
N GLY A 41 20.62 -9.31 -9.04
CA GLY A 41 21.58 -9.66 -10.10
C GLY A 41 21.05 -9.58 -11.54
N THR A 42 19.76 -9.33 -11.74
CA THR A 42 19.19 -9.06 -13.07
C THR A 42 18.83 -7.58 -13.19
N THR A 43 19.28 -6.94 -14.26
CA THR A 43 19.00 -5.54 -14.63
C THR A 43 17.54 -5.25 -14.99
N GLU A 44 16.66 -6.26 -14.94
CA GLU A 44 15.23 -6.12 -15.21
C GLU A 44 14.51 -5.76 -13.92
N VAL A 45 14.09 -4.50 -13.82
CA VAL A 45 13.17 -4.03 -12.78
C VAL A 45 11.80 -4.70 -13.05
N PRO A 46 11.21 -5.43 -12.08
CA PRO A 46 9.88 -6.00 -12.23
C PRO A 46 8.86 -4.92 -12.56
N PRO A 47 7.75 -5.22 -13.25
CA PRO A 47 6.67 -4.25 -13.43
C PRO A 47 6.15 -3.79 -12.07
N GLU A 48 6.31 -2.49 -11.80
CA GLU A 48 5.82 -1.83 -10.59
C GLU A 48 4.44 -1.22 -10.87
N HIS A 49 3.50 -1.43 -9.94
CA HIS A 49 2.21 -0.75 -9.96
C HIS A 49 2.27 0.43 -9.00
N THR A 50 2.20 1.63 -9.55
CA THR A 50 2.55 2.85 -8.81
C THR A 50 1.44 3.88 -8.88
N LYS A 51 1.04 4.39 -7.71
CA LYS A 51 0.32 5.66 -7.58
C LYS A 51 1.31 6.75 -7.30
N LEU A 52 1.30 7.77 -8.16
CA LEU A 52 2.24 8.88 -8.11
C LEU A 52 1.85 9.86 -7.00
N PRO A 53 2.78 10.73 -6.58
CA PRO A 53 2.46 11.81 -5.66
C PRO A 53 1.29 12.66 -6.16
N LEU A 54 0.43 13.12 -5.24
CA LEU A 54 -0.76 13.94 -5.51
C LEU A 54 -1.83 13.24 -6.37
N THR A 55 -1.88 11.91 -6.39
CA THR A 55 -2.91 11.14 -7.13
C THR A 55 -3.92 10.43 -6.23
N THR A 56 -3.59 10.14 -4.96
CA THR A 56 -4.54 9.56 -4.00
C THR A 56 -5.19 10.63 -3.14
N ASP A 57 -4.51 11.76 -2.89
CA ASP A 57 -5.04 12.98 -2.24
C ASP A 57 -5.87 12.70 -0.96
N GLY A 58 -5.34 11.85 -0.08
CA GLY A 58 -5.98 11.51 1.19
C GLY A 58 -7.25 10.67 1.06
N GLN A 59 -7.52 10.05 -0.09
CA GLN A 59 -8.59 9.06 -0.19
C GLN A 59 -8.16 7.71 0.44
N PRO A 60 -9.12 6.87 0.85
CA PRO A 60 -8.85 5.48 1.21
C PRO A 60 -8.24 4.70 0.05
N PHE A 61 -7.50 3.64 0.34
CA PHE A 61 -6.86 2.81 -0.69
C PHE A 61 -6.97 1.32 -0.37
N ASP A 62 -7.33 0.51 -1.37
CA ASP A 62 -7.47 -0.94 -1.21
C ASP A 62 -6.43 -1.70 -2.04
N ILE A 63 -5.76 -2.66 -1.43
CA ILE A 63 -4.86 -3.60 -2.09
C ILE A 63 -5.41 -5.00 -1.83
N ALA A 64 -5.81 -5.73 -2.87
CA ALA A 64 -6.37 -7.06 -2.69
C ALA A 64 -5.97 -8.05 -3.79
N ASP A 65 -5.85 -9.33 -3.44
CA ASP A 65 -5.68 -10.43 -4.40
C ASP A 65 -4.45 -10.22 -5.31
N CYS A 66 -3.32 -9.88 -4.71
CA CYS A 66 -2.06 -9.61 -5.41
C CYS A 66 -1.02 -10.68 -5.12
N THR A 67 -0.29 -11.14 -6.15
CA THR A 67 0.77 -12.15 -6.01
C THR A 67 2.03 -11.75 -6.77
N ASN A 68 3.19 -11.86 -6.12
CA ASN A 68 4.51 -11.56 -6.69
C ASN A 68 4.65 -10.13 -7.28
N ALA A 69 3.92 -9.15 -6.72
CA ALA A 69 3.86 -7.80 -7.25
C ALA A 69 4.72 -6.81 -6.45
N THR A 70 5.14 -5.72 -7.09
CA THR A 70 5.68 -4.53 -6.41
C THR A 70 4.64 -3.41 -6.51
N LEU A 71 4.08 -3.01 -5.37
CA LEU A 71 2.95 -2.10 -5.27
C LEU A 71 3.36 -0.85 -4.49
N LEU A 72 3.30 0.31 -5.13
CA LEU A 72 3.82 1.57 -4.59
C LEU A 72 2.71 2.61 -4.53
N VAL A 73 2.37 3.07 -3.32
CA VAL A 73 1.47 4.20 -3.09
C VAL A 73 2.32 5.38 -2.62
N LEU A 74 2.74 6.23 -3.55
CA LEU A 74 3.71 7.32 -3.34
C LEU A 74 3.05 8.66 -2.94
N ASP A 75 1.93 8.59 -2.23
CA ASP A 75 1.12 9.75 -1.86
C ASP A 75 0.45 9.54 -0.49
N ASN A 76 -0.13 10.59 0.08
CA ASN A 76 -0.90 10.44 1.32
C ASN A 76 -2.24 9.76 1.04
N THR A 77 -2.62 8.84 1.91
CA THR A 77 -3.91 8.16 1.90
C THR A 77 -4.59 8.33 3.25
N ASP A 78 -5.89 8.08 3.29
CA ASP A 78 -6.59 7.88 4.56
C ASP A 78 -6.33 6.45 5.07
N GLN A 79 -7.37 5.64 5.30
CA GLN A 79 -7.23 4.23 5.63
C GLN A 79 -6.72 3.41 4.44
N VAL A 80 -5.85 2.43 4.70
CA VAL A 80 -5.44 1.44 3.70
C VAL A 80 -5.85 0.04 4.14
N GLN A 81 -6.48 -0.72 3.25
CA GLN A 81 -6.76 -2.14 3.43
C GLN A 81 -5.86 -2.97 2.52
N ILE A 82 -5.18 -3.96 3.07
CA ILE A 82 -4.30 -4.87 2.35
C ILE A 82 -4.75 -6.30 2.66
N ASP A 83 -5.27 -7.00 1.67
CA ASP A 83 -5.96 -8.28 1.83
C ASP A 83 -5.43 -9.32 0.83
N ASN A 84 -5.19 -10.54 1.31
CA ASN A 84 -4.84 -11.66 0.43
C ASN A 84 -3.67 -11.34 -0.53
N VAL A 85 -2.54 -10.89 0.02
CA VAL A 85 -1.35 -10.53 -0.75
C VAL A 85 -0.21 -11.49 -0.46
N ILE A 86 0.38 -12.06 -1.51
CA ILE A 86 1.37 -13.14 -1.41
C ILE A 86 2.67 -12.78 -2.16
N GLY A 87 3.83 -13.02 -1.55
CA GLY A 87 5.14 -12.89 -2.20
C GLY A 87 5.45 -11.51 -2.74
N SER A 88 4.82 -10.47 -2.21
CA SER A 88 4.80 -9.12 -2.79
C SER A 88 5.56 -8.10 -1.93
N ARG A 89 5.92 -6.98 -2.55
CA ARG A 89 6.57 -5.84 -1.91
C ARG A 89 5.63 -4.65 -1.99
N ILE A 90 5.27 -4.10 -0.83
CA ILE A 90 4.31 -3.01 -0.73
C ILE A 90 4.98 -1.80 -0.09
N PHE A 91 4.78 -0.62 -0.68
CA PHE A 91 5.21 0.66 -0.13
C PHE A 91 3.99 1.58 0.06
N ILE A 92 3.74 2.01 1.29
CA ILE A 92 2.73 3.02 1.62
C ILE A 92 3.44 4.24 2.17
N ALA A 93 3.42 5.33 1.39
CA ALA A 93 4.16 6.55 1.70
C ALA A 93 3.74 7.16 3.03
N ALA A 94 2.43 7.36 3.22
CA ALA A 94 1.86 7.90 4.45
C ALA A 94 0.34 7.64 4.51
N SER A 95 -0.12 6.93 5.54
CA SER A 95 -1.55 6.81 5.86
C SER A 95 -1.88 7.65 7.10
N SER A 96 -2.85 8.56 6.98
CA SER A 96 -3.30 9.38 8.12
C SER A 96 -4.04 8.58 9.18
N GLU A 97 -4.53 7.40 8.82
CA GLU A 97 -5.29 6.52 9.70
C GLU A 97 -4.67 5.12 9.79
N SER A 98 -5.50 4.10 9.92
CA SER A 98 -5.06 2.73 10.11
C SER A 98 -4.67 2.10 8.78
N VAL A 99 -3.60 1.30 8.80
CA VAL A 99 -3.29 0.33 7.75
C VAL A 99 -3.65 -1.06 8.29
N PHE A 100 -4.58 -1.73 7.63
CA PHE A 100 -4.98 -3.10 7.94
C PHE A 100 -4.27 -4.05 6.97
N VAL A 101 -3.57 -5.05 7.51
CA VAL A 101 -2.92 -6.10 6.71
C VAL A 101 -3.49 -7.45 7.14
N ARG A 102 -4.22 -8.10 6.25
CA ARG A 102 -4.93 -9.35 6.52
C ARG A 102 -4.58 -10.41 5.48
N ASP A 103 -4.52 -11.66 5.91
CA ASP A 103 -4.36 -12.81 5.02
C ASP A 103 -3.13 -12.72 4.10
N CYS A 104 -2.04 -12.10 4.59
CA CYS A 104 -0.84 -11.84 3.78
C CYS A 104 0.30 -12.82 4.09
N LYS A 105 1.03 -13.25 3.06
CA LYS A 105 2.08 -14.26 3.21
C LYS A 105 3.35 -13.96 2.42
N ASP A 106 4.50 -14.16 3.05
CA ASP A 106 5.83 -13.99 2.42
C ASP A 106 6.03 -12.59 1.81
N CYS A 107 5.46 -11.56 2.45
CA CYS A 107 5.47 -10.18 1.95
C CYS A 107 6.47 -9.29 2.68
N THR A 108 6.91 -8.24 1.99
CA THR A 108 7.69 -7.14 2.59
C THR A 108 6.91 -5.84 2.49
N PHE A 109 6.71 -5.18 3.63
CA PHE A 109 5.97 -3.94 3.75
C PHE A 109 6.91 -2.82 4.19
N VAL A 110 6.82 -1.67 3.52
CA VAL A 110 7.42 -0.41 3.96
C VAL A 110 6.26 0.57 4.15
N ILE A 111 5.87 0.82 5.39
CA ILE A 111 4.61 1.53 5.71
C ILE A 111 4.89 2.64 6.70
N ALA A 112 4.42 3.85 6.40
CA ALA A 112 4.23 4.88 7.41
C ALA A 112 2.73 5.10 7.64
N CYS A 113 2.28 4.95 8.88
CA CYS A 113 0.87 5.10 9.23
C CYS A 113 0.67 5.64 10.65
N LYS A 114 -0.58 5.99 10.96
CA LYS A 114 -0.97 6.32 12.34
C LYS A 114 -1.09 5.05 13.19
N GLN A 115 -1.74 4.01 12.67
CA GLN A 115 -1.89 2.71 13.35
C GLN A 115 -1.62 1.58 12.37
N LEU A 116 -0.87 0.57 12.78
CA LEU A 116 -0.77 -0.70 12.06
C LEU A 116 -1.60 -1.76 12.77
N ARG A 117 -2.42 -2.49 12.00
CA ARG A 117 -3.16 -3.66 12.49
C ARG A 117 -2.95 -4.82 11.53
N THR A 118 -2.49 -5.95 12.06
CA THR A 118 -2.22 -7.15 11.28
C THR A 118 -3.02 -8.33 11.81
N ARG A 119 -3.57 -9.14 10.91
CA ARG A 119 -4.29 -10.36 11.22
C ARG A 119 -3.95 -11.45 10.19
N ASP A 120 -3.87 -12.71 10.60
CA ASP A 120 -3.71 -13.85 9.69
C ASP A 120 -2.50 -13.72 8.73
N CYS A 121 -1.40 -13.11 9.19
CA CYS A 121 -0.19 -12.89 8.38
C CYS A 121 0.90 -13.93 8.68
N THR A 122 1.63 -14.37 7.66
CA THR A 122 2.70 -15.35 7.80
C THR A 122 3.99 -14.93 7.09
N ASN A 123 5.12 -15.00 7.78
CA ASN A 123 6.46 -14.72 7.24
C ASN A 123 6.65 -13.29 6.69
N CYS A 124 5.91 -12.31 7.19
CA CYS A 124 5.97 -10.94 6.69
C CYS A 124 7.06 -10.09 7.39
N THR A 125 7.70 -9.21 6.63
CA THR A 125 8.66 -8.22 7.16
C THR A 125 8.07 -6.82 7.02
N PHE A 126 8.09 -6.03 8.10
CA PHE A 126 7.58 -4.66 8.15
C PHE A 126 8.72 -3.69 8.47
N TYR A 127 9.01 -2.76 7.56
CA TYR A 127 9.77 -1.54 7.82
C TYR A 127 8.79 -0.43 8.12
N LEU A 128 8.60 -0.13 9.39
CA LEU A 128 7.43 0.57 9.88
C LEU A 128 7.76 1.92 10.48
N TYR A 129 6.94 2.91 10.15
CA TYR A 129 6.68 4.07 10.99
C TYR A 129 5.25 3.93 11.48
N SER A 130 5.05 3.94 12.80
CA SER A 130 3.71 3.89 13.39
C SER A 130 3.61 4.91 14.51
N LYS A 131 2.55 5.74 14.49
CA LYS A 131 2.31 6.73 15.56
C LYS A 131 1.83 6.08 16.85
N THR A 132 1.23 4.89 16.77
CA THR A 132 0.81 4.06 17.90
C THR A 132 1.53 2.72 17.91
N GLU A 133 1.41 1.97 18.99
CA GLU A 133 1.88 0.58 19.06
C GLU A 133 1.21 -0.27 17.95
N PRO A 134 1.96 -1.09 17.21
CA PRO A 134 1.42 -2.02 16.23
C PRO A 134 0.60 -3.14 16.89
N ILE A 135 -0.50 -3.54 16.26
CA ILE A 135 -1.34 -4.65 16.74
C ILE A 135 -1.13 -5.87 15.84
N ILE A 136 -0.81 -7.02 16.45
CA ILE A 136 -0.59 -8.29 15.77
C ILE A 136 -1.54 -9.35 16.33
N GLU A 137 -2.35 -9.93 15.46
CA GLU A 137 -3.33 -10.96 15.79
C GLU A 137 -3.14 -12.18 14.87
N THR A 138 -3.23 -13.40 15.42
CA THR A 138 -3.23 -14.67 14.67
C THR A 138 -2.16 -14.74 13.55
N SER A 139 -0.94 -14.24 13.82
CA SER A 139 0.12 -14.11 12.83
C SER A 139 1.41 -14.77 13.30
N SER A 140 2.25 -15.23 12.36
CA SER A 140 3.50 -15.96 12.67
C SER A 140 4.65 -15.57 11.74
N GLY A 141 5.90 -15.68 12.23
CA GLY A 141 7.09 -15.33 11.43
C GLY A 141 7.19 -13.84 11.07
N MET A 142 6.61 -12.97 11.90
CA MET A 142 6.58 -11.51 11.69
C MET A 142 7.92 -10.87 12.10
N ARG A 143 8.45 -9.98 11.27
CA ARG A 143 9.68 -9.21 11.55
C ARG A 143 9.40 -7.72 11.44
N PHE A 144 9.90 -6.93 12.37
CA PHE A 144 9.76 -5.47 12.38
C PHE A 144 11.12 -4.79 12.38
N GLY A 145 11.23 -3.73 11.59
CA GLY A 145 12.38 -2.84 11.50
C GLY A 145 11.93 -1.39 11.37
N PRO A 146 12.82 -0.42 11.57
CA PRO A 146 12.49 0.98 11.40
C PRO A 146 12.13 1.25 9.93
N PHE A 147 11.20 2.18 9.71
CA PHE A 147 10.90 2.69 8.39
C PHE A 147 12.18 3.15 7.66
N ASN A 148 12.37 2.68 6.44
CA ASN A 148 13.56 2.94 5.62
C ASN A 148 13.22 3.40 4.19
N GLY A 149 11.98 3.86 3.99
CA GLY A 149 11.48 4.35 2.71
C GLY A 149 11.87 5.80 2.42
N ALA A 150 12.05 6.16 1.15
CA ALA A 150 12.16 7.55 0.72
C ALA A 150 11.85 7.70 -0.77
N PHE A 151 11.27 8.86 -1.14
CA PHE A 151 11.14 9.31 -2.52
C PHE A 151 11.04 10.85 -2.55
N LYS A 152 11.16 11.45 -3.73
CA LYS A 152 11.00 12.90 -3.90
C LYS A 152 9.53 13.29 -3.63
N GLY A 153 9.31 14.13 -2.63
CA GLY A 153 7.96 14.52 -2.20
C GLY A 153 7.44 13.75 -0.97
N HIS A 154 8.25 12.85 -0.40
CA HIS A 154 7.81 12.01 0.72
C HIS A 154 7.54 12.79 2.00
N LYS A 155 8.35 13.83 2.29
CA LYS A 155 8.14 14.71 3.44
C LYS A 155 6.75 15.38 3.39
N GLU A 156 6.35 15.83 2.21
CA GLU A 156 5.06 16.47 1.97
C GLU A 156 3.89 15.47 2.12
N ALA A 157 4.07 14.21 1.72
CA ALA A 157 3.09 13.16 1.98
C ALA A 157 2.92 12.89 3.49
N MET A 158 4.03 12.78 4.24
CA MET A 158 4.01 12.60 5.70
C MET A 158 3.32 13.77 6.41
N LEU A 159 3.61 15.02 6.00
CA LEU A 159 2.99 16.23 6.56
C LEU A 159 1.49 16.28 6.31
N ARG A 160 1.03 15.98 5.08
CA ARG A 160 -0.41 15.91 4.76
C ARG A 160 -1.14 14.81 5.53
N ALA A 161 -0.45 13.73 5.88
CA ALA A 161 -0.99 12.66 6.73
C ALA A 161 -0.87 12.94 8.24
N ASN A 162 -0.32 14.09 8.65
CA ASN A 162 -0.08 14.44 10.05
C ASN A 162 0.78 13.40 10.82
N LEU A 163 1.77 12.85 10.11
CA LEU A 163 2.77 11.93 10.66
C LEU A 163 4.07 12.71 10.94
N ILE A 164 4.43 12.78 12.22
CA ILE A 164 5.55 13.57 12.76
C ILE A 164 6.71 12.60 13.01
N PRO A 165 7.85 12.69 12.30
CA PRO A 165 8.93 11.68 12.34
C PRO A 165 9.41 11.29 13.74
N GLU A 166 9.34 12.21 14.71
CA GLU A 166 9.74 12.02 16.10
C GLU A 166 8.84 11.04 16.87
N HIS A 167 7.61 10.80 16.42
CA HIS A 167 6.63 9.94 17.09
C HIS A 167 6.51 8.58 16.38
N ASN A 168 7.56 7.75 16.51
CA ASN A 168 7.64 6.45 15.86
C ASN A 168 7.76 5.29 16.87
N LEU A 169 6.71 4.50 16.97
CA LEU A 169 6.57 3.35 17.87
C LEU A 169 6.66 2.00 17.14
N TRP A 170 7.43 1.92 16.05
CA TRP A 170 7.59 0.68 15.27
C TRP A 170 8.14 -0.52 16.07
N PHE A 171 8.82 -0.26 17.19
CA PHE A 171 9.51 -1.24 18.03
C PHE A 171 8.73 -1.61 19.31
N ALA A 172 7.62 -0.92 19.57
CA ALA A 172 6.86 -1.04 20.80
C ALA A 172 5.99 -2.31 20.82
#